data_AF-F1ADL0-F1
#
_entry.id   AF-F1ADL0-F1
#
_cell.length_a   1.000
_cell.length_b   1.000
_cell.length_c   1.000
_cell.angle_alpha   90.00
_cell.angle_beta   90.00
_cell.angle_gamma   90.00
#
_symmetry.space_group_name_H-M   'P 1'
#
loop_
_entity.id
_entity.type
_entity.pdbx_description
1 polymer ?
#
loop_
_entity_poly.entity_id
_entity_poly.type
_entity_poly.pdbx_seq_one_letter_code
_entity_poly.pdbx_strand_id
1 'polypeptide(L)'
;MESSPRGIIAFIWLCVGVVNALTTTERDTVLNAHNKLRSDLANGRAINANGTALPTGRNIFKLATDLSIESMAQNYANKCVFQHSTAAERNNTGENLYVYYAQQNFVEALTAASNMWWDELKQDGFYDPNLILTQTEWNRGIGHWSQQAWAKTKRIGCGVQWCPTQGFTIVVCNYSPAGNYLNQAVYERGSPCSACGTGASCDSNSGLCCDASNSQCSSPVGTVTTTLAPGVSVTTKAPTTTTKAPSSGSCTAQLTSCSSSSCGCSCTINGGTNTDTTNSSCKVSVTSCSSNSCGCSCSVTSG
;
A
#
# COMPACT_ATOMS: atom_id res chain seq x y z
N MET A 1 25.26 14.45 -67.48
CA MET A 1 24.58 15.11 -66.34
C MET A 1 23.59 14.10 -65.79
N GLU A 2 23.92 13.41 -64.71
CA GLU A 2 22.91 12.69 -63.92
C GLU A 2 23.49 12.49 -62.51
N SER A 3 23.02 13.32 -61.58
CA SER A 3 23.40 13.31 -60.17
C SER A 3 22.41 12.45 -59.39
N SER A 4 22.87 11.30 -58.90
CA SER A 4 22.12 10.44 -57.97
C SER A 4 22.06 11.09 -56.58
N PRO A 5 20.87 11.28 -55.95
CA PRO A 5 20.79 11.78 -54.59
C PRO A 5 20.95 10.62 -53.60
N ARG A 6 22.01 10.68 -52.78
CA ARG A 6 22.16 9.81 -51.62
C ARG A 6 21.20 10.28 -50.52
N GLY A 7 20.12 9.54 -50.32
CA GLY A 7 19.21 9.75 -49.20
C GLY A 7 19.90 9.45 -47.87
N ILE A 8 20.04 10.46 -47.02
CA ILE A 8 20.48 10.31 -45.63
C ILE A 8 19.24 9.91 -44.82
N ILE A 9 19.18 8.63 -44.43
CA ILE A 9 18.19 8.15 -43.46
C ILE A 9 18.67 8.62 -42.08
N ALA A 10 18.12 9.73 -41.60
CA ALA A 10 18.29 10.15 -40.21
C ALA A 10 17.49 9.22 -39.31
N PHE A 11 18.17 8.27 -38.66
CA PHE A 11 17.60 7.56 -37.53
C PHE A 11 17.40 8.57 -36.40
N ILE A 12 16.17 9.08 -36.25
CA ILE A 12 15.74 9.78 -35.05
C ILE A 12 15.77 8.73 -33.94
N TRP A 13 16.88 8.68 -33.22
CA TRP A 13 16.97 7.96 -31.97
C TRP A 13 16.14 8.77 -30.97
N LEU A 14 14.85 8.45 -30.89
CA LEU A 14 14.02 8.84 -29.76
C LEU A 14 14.71 8.24 -28.54
N CYS A 15 15.47 9.06 -27.82
CA CYS A 15 15.81 8.80 -26.43
C CYS A 15 14.46 8.74 -25.68
N VAL A 16 13.80 7.59 -25.71
CA VAL A 16 12.78 7.28 -24.70
C VAL A 16 13.59 7.19 -23.42
N GLY A 17 13.72 8.33 -22.73
CA GLY A 17 14.44 8.41 -21.48
C GLY A 17 13.89 7.31 -20.59
N VAL A 18 14.74 6.36 -20.22
CA VAL A 18 14.36 5.31 -19.29
C VAL A 18 14.09 6.02 -17.98
N VAL A 19 12.81 6.24 -17.68
CA VAL A 19 12.39 6.61 -16.34
C VAL A 19 12.81 5.44 -15.46
N ASN A 20 13.72 5.69 -14.50
CA ASN A 20 14.10 4.69 -13.51
C ASN A 20 12.90 4.47 -12.58
N ALA A 21 11.92 3.71 -13.06
CA ALA A 21 10.70 3.41 -12.33
C ALA A 21 11.05 2.62 -11.06
N LEU A 22 10.24 2.84 -10.01
CA LEU A 22 10.37 2.06 -8.79
C LEU A 22 10.19 0.57 -9.10
N THR A 23 10.97 -0.26 -8.43
CA THR A 23 10.70 -1.69 -8.35
C THR A 23 9.37 -1.93 -7.63
N THR A 24 8.78 -3.12 -7.82
CA THR A 24 7.56 -3.50 -7.11
C THR A 24 7.72 -3.42 -5.58
N THR A 25 8.87 -3.86 -5.05
CA THR A 25 9.16 -3.79 -3.62
C THR A 25 9.18 -2.36 -3.09
N GLU A 26 9.82 -1.43 -3.79
CA GLU A 26 9.86 -0.01 -3.41
C GLU A 26 8.47 0.62 -3.44
N ARG A 27 7.72 0.36 -4.51
CA ARG A 27 6.33 0.82 -4.67
C ARG A 27 5.41 0.31 -3.57
N ASP A 28 5.48 -0.99 -3.29
CA ASP A 28 4.66 -1.62 -2.25
C ASP A 28 5.06 -1.11 -0.86
N THR A 29 6.35 -0.85 -0.63
CA THR A 29 6.85 -0.28 0.64
C THR A 29 6.17 1.05 0.93
N VAL A 30 6.23 2.01 0.00
CA VAL A 30 5.65 3.34 0.22
C VAL A 30 4.12 3.29 0.30
N LEU A 31 3.47 2.47 -0.55
CA LEU A 31 2.02 2.31 -0.53
C LEU A 31 1.53 1.71 0.80
N ASN A 32 2.19 0.66 1.28
CA ASN A 32 1.83 -0.02 2.52
C ASN A 32 2.10 0.85 3.74
N ALA A 33 3.20 1.61 3.76
CA ALA A 33 3.48 2.57 4.82
C ALA A 33 2.34 3.60 4.94
N HIS A 34 1.97 4.25 3.83
CA HIS A 34 0.88 5.23 3.82
C HIS A 34 -0.46 4.62 4.24
N ASN A 35 -0.83 3.46 3.71
CA ASN A 35 -2.10 2.82 4.04
C ASN A 35 -2.15 2.32 5.50
N LYS A 36 -1.02 1.89 6.07
CA LYS A 36 -0.94 1.58 7.50
C LYS A 36 -1.20 2.82 8.34
N LEU A 37 -0.54 3.94 8.04
CA LEU A 37 -0.72 5.20 8.75
C LEU A 37 -2.16 5.73 8.65
N ARG A 38 -2.76 5.67 7.46
CA ARG A 38 -4.17 6.02 7.23
C ARG A 38 -5.12 5.10 7.99
N SER A 39 -4.84 3.79 8.05
CA SER A 39 -5.60 2.83 8.87
C SER A 39 -5.51 3.17 10.36
N ASP A 40 -4.31 3.48 10.85
CA ASP A 40 -4.11 3.91 12.24
C ASP A 40 -4.89 5.20 12.54
N LEU A 41 -4.93 6.17 11.62
CA LEU A 41 -5.77 7.36 11.75
C LEU A 41 -7.27 7.04 11.75
N ALA A 42 -7.76 6.27 10.78
CA ALA A 42 -9.17 5.91 10.66
C ALA A 42 -9.70 5.25 11.94
N ASN A 43 -8.88 4.41 12.57
CA ASN A 43 -9.23 3.69 13.78
C ASN A 43 -8.84 4.42 15.08
N GLY A 44 -8.47 5.70 15.04
CA GLY A 44 -8.19 6.50 16.24
C GLY A 44 -6.92 6.07 16.99
N ARG A 45 -5.91 5.58 16.26
CA ARG A 45 -4.58 5.20 16.79
C ARG A 45 -3.48 6.19 16.41
N ALA A 46 -3.80 7.24 15.66
CA ALA A 46 -2.85 8.32 15.35
C ALA A 46 -2.71 9.27 16.55
N ILE A 47 -1.53 9.29 17.16
CA ILE A 47 -1.24 10.09 18.36
C ILE A 47 -0.75 11.48 17.96
N ASN A 48 -1.38 12.50 18.53
CA ASN A 48 -1.06 13.91 18.39
C ASN A 48 0.09 14.32 19.32
N ALA A 49 0.69 15.49 19.12
CA ALA A 49 1.84 15.96 19.91
C ALA A 49 1.57 16.07 21.42
N ASN A 50 0.32 16.30 21.83
CA ASN A 50 -0.08 16.31 23.24
C ASN A 50 -0.32 14.91 23.85
N GLY A 51 0.00 13.83 23.12
CA GLY A 51 -0.20 12.45 23.56
C GLY A 51 -1.63 11.91 23.43
N THR A 52 -2.58 12.74 22.98
CA THR A 52 -3.96 12.30 22.74
C THR A 52 -4.11 11.70 21.34
N ALA A 53 -5.00 10.72 21.19
CA ALA A 53 -5.34 10.20 19.87
C ALA A 53 -6.24 11.17 19.12
N LEU A 54 -6.00 11.35 17.82
CA LEU A 54 -6.96 11.98 16.93
C LEU A 54 -8.24 11.13 16.84
N PRO A 55 -9.42 11.74 16.62
CA PRO A 55 -10.67 11.01 16.52
C PRO A 55 -10.70 10.04 15.33
N THR A 56 -11.52 9.00 15.41
CA THR A 56 -11.73 8.05 14.30
C THR A 56 -12.27 8.75 13.06
N GLY A 57 -11.92 8.23 11.89
CA GLY A 57 -12.28 8.79 10.58
C GLY A 57 -13.26 7.90 9.81
N ARG A 58 -14.36 8.48 9.31
CA ARG A 58 -15.41 7.71 8.62
C ARG A 58 -15.28 7.56 7.11
N ASN A 59 -14.42 8.36 6.48
CA ASN A 59 -14.37 8.51 5.01
C ASN A 59 -12.94 8.47 4.43
N ILE A 60 -11.97 7.92 5.17
CA ILE A 60 -10.56 7.89 4.76
C ILE A 60 -10.35 6.78 3.73
N PHE A 61 -9.96 7.12 2.50
CA PHE A 61 -9.75 6.13 1.44
C PHE A 61 -8.43 5.38 1.54
N LYS A 62 -8.43 4.10 1.17
CA LYS A 62 -7.23 3.30 0.90
C LYS A 62 -6.60 3.80 -0.40
N LEU A 63 -5.32 4.16 -0.33
CA LEU A 63 -4.56 4.58 -1.50
C LEU A 63 -4.31 3.39 -2.42
N ALA A 64 -4.29 3.66 -3.72
CA ALA A 64 -3.77 2.77 -4.75
C ALA A 64 -2.60 3.45 -5.46
N THR A 65 -1.65 2.67 -5.97
CA THR A 65 -0.62 3.24 -6.83
C THR A 65 -1.22 3.69 -8.17
N ASP A 66 -0.75 4.83 -8.66
CA ASP A 66 -0.98 5.28 -10.03
C ASP A 66 0.38 5.47 -10.73
N LEU A 67 0.64 4.66 -11.76
CA LEU A 67 1.92 4.66 -12.46
C LEU A 67 2.17 5.95 -13.26
N SER A 68 1.12 6.68 -13.65
CA SER A 68 1.28 7.97 -14.32
C SER A 68 1.78 9.05 -13.35
N ILE A 69 1.26 9.02 -12.12
CA ILE A 69 1.70 9.89 -11.02
C ILE A 69 3.11 9.49 -10.56
N GLU A 70 3.41 8.18 -10.51
CA GLU A 70 4.74 7.67 -10.17
C GLU A 70 5.80 8.14 -11.17
N SER A 71 5.52 8.02 -12.47
CA SER A 71 6.44 8.49 -13.51
C SER A 71 6.71 9.99 -13.39
N MET A 72 5.68 10.78 -13.05
CA MET A 72 5.80 12.22 -12.83
C MET A 72 6.69 12.55 -11.63
N ALA A 73 6.45 11.89 -10.49
CA ALA A 73 7.25 12.04 -9.27
C ALA A 73 8.72 11.61 -9.50
N GLN A 74 8.94 10.49 -10.20
CA GLN A 74 10.28 10.02 -10.54
C GLN A 74 11.02 10.97 -11.48
N ASN A 75 10.34 11.51 -12.49
CA ASN A 75 10.92 12.52 -13.37
C ASN A 75 11.37 13.76 -12.60
N TYR A 76 10.61 14.15 -11.58
CA TYR A 76 10.99 15.28 -10.72
C TYR A 76 12.15 14.91 -9.79
N ALA A 77 12.13 13.73 -9.17
CA ALA A 77 13.24 13.22 -8.35
C ALA A 77 14.57 13.19 -9.10
N ASN A 78 14.54 12.80 -10.38
CA ASN A 78 15.71 12.77 -11.27
C ASN A 78 16.38 14.14 -11.47
N LYS A 79 15.67 15.26 -11.21
CA LYS A 79 16.24 16.61 -11.28
C LYS A 79 17.19 16.91 -10.13
N CYS A 80 17.13 16.14 -9.03
CA CYS A 80 17.96 16.35 -7.84
C CYS A 80 17.83 17.77 -7.24
N VAL A 81 16.61 18.32 -7.24
CA VAL A 81 16.29 19.62 -6.66
C VAL A 81 15.36 19.43 -5.46
N PHE A 82 15.81 19.86 -4.27
CA PHE A 82 14.99 19.84 -3.06
C PHE A 82 14.12 21.10 -2.95
N GLN A 83 13.13 21.19 -3.84
CA GLN A 83 12.13 22.26 -3.88
C GLN A 83 10.86 21.68 -4.48
N HIS A 84 9.69 22.13 -4.02
CA HIS A 84 8.42 21.72 -4.60
C HIS A 84 8.32 22.04 -6.10
N SER A 85 7.77 21.10 -6.85
CA SER A 85 7.48 21.28 -8.27
C SER A 85 6.34 22.29 -8.46
N THR A 86 6.31 22.95 -9.62
CA THR A 86 5.18 23.81 -9.97
C THR A 86 3.91 22.97 -10.15
N ALA A 87 2.74 23.56 -9.89
CA ALA A 87 1.46 22.86 -10.05
C ALA A 87 1.29 22.26 -11.47
N ALA A 88 1.81 22.94 -12.50
CA ALA A 88 1.78 22.45 -13.87
C ALA A 88 2.66 21.20 -14.07
N GLU A 89 3.86 21.17 -13.51
CA GLU A 89 4.77 20.01 -13.59
C GLU A 89 4.19 18.77 -12.93
N ARG A 90 3.42 18.95 -11.85
CA ARG A 90 2.77 17.85 -11.12
C ARG A 90 1.29 17.63 -11.49
N ASN A 91 0.80 18.20 -12.60
CA ASN A 91 -0.60 18.10 -13.03
C ASN A 91 -1.62 18.36 -11.88
N ASN A 92 -1.36 19.37 -11.05
CA ASN A 92 -2.14 19.73 -9.87
C ASN A 92 -2.35 18.61 -8.83
N THR A 93 -1.55 17.54 -8.86
CA THR A 93 -1.50 16.55 -7.77
C THR A 93 -0.87 17.16 -6.53
N GLY A 94 -1.13 16.64 -5.34
CA GLY A 94 -0.39 16.99 -4.11
C GLY A 94 1.08 16.58 -4.18
N GLU A 95 1.93 17.06 -3.28
CA GLU A 95 3.35 16.70 -3.28
C GLU A 95 3.97 16.73 -1.88
N ASN A 96 4.73 15.70 -1.53
CA ASN A 96 5.64 15.69 -0.40
C ASN A 96 7.07 15.44 -0.89
N LEU A 97 8.05 16.06 -0.21
CA LEU A 97 9.47 15.91 -0.51
C LEU A 97 10.25 15.49 0.74
N TYR A 98 11.28 14.68 0.54
CA TYR A 98 12.20 14.26 1.58
C TYR A 98 13.61 14.16 1.02
N VAL A 99 14.62 14.52 1.81
CA VAL A 99 16.03 14.28 1.50
C VAL A 99 16.75 13.65 2.69
N TYR A 100 17.70 12.77 2.39
CA TYR A 100 18.65 12.22 3.34
C TYR A 100 20.08 12.42 2.82
N TYR A 101 20.96 13.03 3.61
CA TYR A 101 22.34 13.39 3.21
C TYR A 101 23.32 12.21 3.22
N ALA A 102 22.94 11.12 2.54
CA ALA A 102 23.82 10.01 2.18
C ALA A 102 23.15 9.17 1.10
N GLN A 103 23.93 8.28 0.48
CA GLN A 103 23.36 7.24 -0.36
C GLN A 103 22.57 6.28 0.53
N GLN A 104 21.33 6.01 0.17
CA GLN A 104 20.42 5.15 0.92
C GLN A 104 19.98 3.97 0.08
N ASN A 105 19.64 2.87 0.74
CA ASN A 105 18.74 1.90 0.15
C ASN A 105 17.39 2.60 -0.12
N PHE A 106 16.83 2.43 -1.31
CA PHE A 106 15.62 3.15 -1.70
C PHE A 106 14.37 2.71 -0.92
N VAL A 107 14.29 1.44 -0.49
CA VAL A 107 13.23 0.95 0.42
C VAL A 107 13.32 1.66 1.78
N GLU A 108 14.53 1.83 2.30
CA GLU A 108 14.77 2.56 3.55
C GLU A 108 14.41 4.04 3.40
N ALA A 109 14.84 4.68 2.31
CA ALA A 109 14.54 6.09 2.03
C ALA A 109 13.01 6.34 1.92
N LEU A 110 12.29 5.47 1.21
CA LEU A 110 10.82 5.57 1.07
C LEU A 110 10.09 5.36 2.40
N THR A 111 10.58 4.43 3.23
CA THR A 111 10.04 4.19 4.57
C THR A 111 10.30 5.39 5.49
N ALA A 112 11.53 5.90 5.49
CA ALA A 112 11.94 7.04 6.30
C ALA A 112 11.15 8.31 5.92
N ALA A 113 10.97 8.57 4.61
CA ALA A 113 10.17 9.67 4.12
C ALA A 113 8.72 9.60 4.63
N SER A 114 8.06 8.44 4.46
CA SER A 114 6.67 8.24 4.89
C SER A 114 6.48 8.49 6.40
N ASN A 115 7.41 7.96 7.21
CA ASN A 115 7.36 8.13 8.67
C ASN A 115 7.67 9.57 9.09
N MET A 116 8.70 10.20 8.53
CA MET A 116 9.09 11.57 8.86
C MET A 116 7.94 12.54 8.58
N TRP A 117 7.34 12.45 7.38
CA TRP A 117 6.18 13.26 7.03
C TRP A 117 4.99 13.03 7.96
N TRP A 118 4.81 11.81 8.47
CA TRP A 118 3.71 11.52 9.38
C TRP A 118 3.97 12.01 10.81
N ASP A 119 5.23 11.98 11.23
CA ASP A 119 5.64 12.39 12.57
C ASP A 119 5.48 13.89 12.82
N GLU A 120 5.21 14.72 11.81
CA GLU A 120 4.73 16.11 11.99
C GLU A 120 3.50 16.16 12.93
N LEU A 121 2.62 15.15 12.89
CA LEU A 121 1.49 15.07 13.83
C LEU A 121 1.95 14.90 15.28
N LYS A 122 3.03 14.17 15.53
CA LYS A 122 3.57 13.97 16.88
C LYS A 122 4.49 15.10 17.32
N GLN A 123 5.10 15.81 16.38
CA GLN A 123 6.05 16.89 16.67
C GLN A 123 5.32 18.23 16.81
N ASP A 124 4.53 18.58 15.80
CA ASP A 124 3.88 19.88 15.69
C ASP A 124 2.40 19.80 16.05
N GLY A 125 1.74 18.69 15.75
CA GLY A 125 0.36 18.43 16.16
C GLY A 125 -0.71 19.19 15.39
N PHE A 126 -1.94 18.68 15.52
CA PHE A 126 -3.15 19.20 14.85
C PHE A 126 -4.25 19.42 15.89
N TYR A 127 -4.85 20.62 15.94
CA TYR A 127 -5.71 21.00 17.08
C TYR A 127 -7.10 21.53 16.72
N ASP A 128 -7.42 21.73 15.44
CA ASP A 128 -8.75 22.18 15.05
C ASP A 128 -9.81 21.11 15.41
N PRO A 129 -10.82 21.46 16.24
CA PRO A 129 -11.79 20.49 16.76
C PRO A 129 -12.71 19.91 15.68
N ASN A 130 -12.80 20.57 14.53
CA ASN A 130 -13.60 20.17 13.37
C ASN A 130 -12.76 19.49 12.29
N LEU A 131 -11.47 19.22 12.57
CA LEU A 131 -10.53 18.61 11.64
C LEU A 131 -10.26 19.46 10.39
N ILE A 132 -10.49 20.76 10.47
CA ILE A 132 -10.29 21.71 9.37
C ILE A 132 -8.81 22.12 9.31
N LEU A 133 -8.22 22.02 8.12
CA LEU A 133 -6.90 22.59 7.86
C LEU A 133 -7.03 24.12 7.73
N THR A 134 -7.08 24.80 8.88
CA THR A 134 -7.10 26.27 8.94
C THR A 134 -5.71 26.84 8.63
N GLN A 135 -5.61 28.16 8.43
CA GLN A 135 -4.30 28.82 8.32
C GLN A 135 -3.44 28.63 9.57
N THR A 136 -4.07 28.61 10.76
CA THR A 136 -3.37 28.35 12.03
C THR A 136 -2.76 26.96 12.05
N GLU A 137 -3.51 25.94 11.62
CA GLU A 137 -3.01 24.56 11.52
C GLU A 137 -1.92 24.46 10.45
N TRP A 138 -2.11 25.07 9.28
CA TRP A 138 -1.11 25.09 8.21
C TRP A 138 0.24 25.66 8.67
N ASN A 139 0.21 26.76 9.42
CA ASN A 139 1.42 27.42 9.93
C ASN A 139 2.19 26.60 10.97
N ARG A 140 1.66 25.46 11.43
CA ARG A 140 2.37 24.54 12.33
C ARG A 140 3.41 23.69 11.61
N GLY A 141 3.40 23.66 10.27
CA GLY A 141 4.34 22.83 9.50
C GLY A 141 3.86 21.39 9.23
N ILE A 142 2.58 21.09 9.47
CA ILE A 142 1.97 19.76 9.31
C ILE A 142 1.52 19.42 7.87
N GLY A 143 2.13 20.08 6.88
CA GLY A 143 1.70 20.01 5.47
C GLY A 143 1.88 18.63 4.86
N HIS A 144 2.95 17.91 5.23
CA HIS A 144 3.20 16.59 4.70
C HIS A 144 2.29 15.54 5.37
N TRP A 145 2.07 15.64 6.68
CA TRP A 145 1.13 14.79 7.42
C TRP A 145 -0.28 14.95 6.89
N SER A 146 -0.76 16.20 6.76
CA SER A 146 -2.13 16.47 6.32
C SER A 146 -2.39 15.94 4.91
N GLN A 147 -1.40 15.96 4.02
CA GLN A 147 -1.51 15.34 2.70
C GLN A 147 -1.59 13.81 2.78
N GLN A 148 -0.77 13.15 3.60
CA GLN A 148 -0.86 11.70 3.82
C GLN A 148 -2.19 11.29 4.45
N ALA A 149 -2.71 12.11 5.37
CA ALA A 149 -3.96 11.90 6.08
C ALA A 149 -5.22 12.26 5.27
N TRP A 150 -5.06 13.00 4.16
CA TRP A 150 -6.18 13.59 3.42
C TRP A 150 -7.18 12.53 2.94
N ALA A 151 -8.39 12.54 3.47
CA ALA A 151 -9.37 11.47 3.30
C ALA A 151 -9.71 11.21 1.83
N LYS A 152 -9.84 12.29 1.05
CA LYS A 152 -10.25 12.25 -0.37
C LYS A 152 -9.13 11.88 -1.34
N THR A 153 -7.87 11.88 -0.90
CA THR A 153 -6.76 11.38 -1.72
C THR A 153 -6.91 9.87 -1.88
N LYS A 154 -6.80 9.37 -3.11
CA LYS A 154 -7.04 7.96 -3.46
C LYS A 154 -5.87 7.31 -4.20
N ARG A 155 -4.96 8.11 -4.74
CA ARG A 155 -3.83 7.68 -5.55
C ARG A 155 -2.55 8.29 -5.05
N ILE A 156 -1.49 7.50 -5.14
CA ILE A 156 -0.12 7.90 -4.83
C ILE A 156 0.81 7.39 -5.92
N GLY A 157 1.84 8.16 -6.23
CA GLY A 157 2.97 7.71 -7.02
C GLY A 157 4.22 8.43 -6.53
N CYS A 158 5.32 7.70 -6.38
CA CYS A 158 6.54 8.24 -5.80
C CYS A 158 7.75 8.03 -6.70
N GLY A 159 8.74 8.90 -6.54
CA GLY A 159 10.04 8.83 -7.15
C GLY A 159 11.15 8.84 -6.10
N VAL A 160 12.23 8.12 -6.36
CA VAL A 160 13.42 8.11 -5.49
C VAL A 160 14.69 8.17 -6.33
N GLN A 161 15.66 8.98 -5.92
CA GLN A 161 16.90 9.18 -6.67
C GLN A 161 18.08 9.46 -5.72
N TRP A 162 19.20 8.78 -5.95
CA TRP A 162 20.49 9.20 -5.40
C TRP A 162 21.09 10.33 -6.24
N CYS A 163 21.42 11.45 -5.59
CA CYS A 163 21.92 12.66 -6.23
C CYS A 163 23.40 12.86 -5.90
N PRO A 164 24.33 12.25 -6.67
CA PRO A 164 25.75 12.18 -6.30
C PRO A 164 26.41 13.56 -6.22
N THR A 165 26.02 14.51 -7.06
CA THR A 165 26.55 15.88 -7.04
C THR A 165 26.12 16.64 -5.79
N GLN A 166 24.91 16.39 -5.29
CA GLN A 166 24.37 17.05 -4.10
C GLN A 166 24.66 16.28 -2.81
N GLY A 167 25.02 15.00 -2.89
CA GLY A 167 25.32 14.16 -1.74
C GLY A 167 24.09 13.73 -0.93
N PHE A 168 22.89 13.70 -1.52
CA PHE A 168 21.67 13.24 -0.85
C PHE A 168 20.85 12.24 -1.69
N THR A 169 20.05 11.41 -1.03
CA THR A 169 18.94 10.67 -1.64
C THR A 169 17.67 11.50 -1.50
N ILE A 170 16.95 11.75 -2.60
CA ILE A 170 15.67 12.48 -2.61
C ILE A 170 14.51 11.51 -2.83
N VAL A 171 13.41 11.74 -2.12
CA VAL A 171 12.11 11.08 -2.32
C VAL A 171 11.06 12.15 -2.62
N VAL A 172 10.28 11.91 -3.67
CA VAL A 172 9.15 12.74 -4.10
C VAL A 172 7.91 11.87 -4.12
N CYS A 173 6.82 12.25 -3.48
CA CYS A 173 5.54 11.54 -3.62
C CYS A 173 4.46 12.52 -4.07
N ASN A 174 3.76 12.17 -5.15
CA ASN A 174 2.61 12.91 -5.63
C ASN A 174 1.28 12.20 -5.29
N TYR A 175 0.22 13.00 -5.08
CA TYR A 175 -1.04 12.53 -4.51
C TYR A 175 -2.24 12.99 -5.34
N SER A 176 -3.15 12.08 -5.70
CA SER A 176 -4.36 12.44 -6.46
C SER A 176 -5.65 11.88 -5.87
N PRO A 177 -6.73 12.68 -5.79
CA PRO A 177 -6.74 14.14 -5.90
C PRO A 177 -5.79 14.80 -4.89
N ALA A 178 -5.35 16.02 -5.16
CA ALA A 178 -4.54 16.78 -4.20
C ALA A 178 -5.27 16.98 -2.88
N GLY A 179 -4.51 17.04 -1.79
CA GLY A 179 -5.01 17.44 -0.47
C GLY A 179 -4.69 18.89 -0.15
N ASN A 180 -4.63 19.19 1.14
CA ASN A 180 -4.16 20.46 1.68
C ASN A 180 -4.96 21.69 1.21
N TYR A 181 -6.24 21.51 0.93
CA TYR A 181 -7.12 22.66 0.69
C TYR A 181 -7.41 23.36 2.01
N LEU A 182 -6.95 24.61 2.13
CA LEU A 182 -7.24 25.43 3.30
C LEU A 182 -8.76 25.55 3.51
N ASN A 183 -9.15 25.55 4.78
CA ASN A 183 -10.54 25.60 5.24
C ASN A 183 -11.39 24.39 4.83
N GLN A 184 -10.76 23.27 4.45
CA GLN A 184 -11.43 21.98 4.31
C GLN A 184 -10.99 20.99 5.39
N ALA A 185 -11.85 20.03 5.68
CA ALA A 185 -11.54 18.96 6.62
C ALA A 185 -10.49 18.01 6.03
N VAL A 186 -9.47 17.66 6.82
CA VAL A 186 -8.50 16.61 6.46
C VAL A 186 -9.22 15.28 6.30
N TYR A 187 -10.12 14.97 7.23
CA TYR A 187 -11.04 13.83 7.19
C TYR A 187 -12.28 14.12 8.04
N GLU A 188 -13.31 13.29 7.92
CA GLU A 188 -14.54 13.45 8.72
C GLU A 188 -14.54 12.53 9.93
N ARG A 189 -14.89 13.06 11.10
CA ARG A 189 -15.06 12.28 12.33
C ARG A 189 -16.21 11.28 12.20
N GLY A 190 -15.99 10.04 12.64
CA GLY A 190 -17.03 9.04 12.79
C GLY A 190 -16.49 7.61 12.80
N SER A 191 -17.37 6.62 12.90
CA SER A 191 -16.97 5.21 12.85
C SER A 191 -16.29 4.90 11.50
N PRO A 192 -15.19 4.12 11.49
CA PRO A 192 -14.52 3.71 10.27
C PRO A 192 -15.50 3.22 9.20
N CYS A 193 -15.28 3.64 7.96
CA CYS A 193 -16.12 3.34 6.79
C CYS A 193 -17.60 3.79 6.83
N SER A 194 -18.07 4.47 7.87
CA SER A 194 -19.50 4.87 7.95
C SER A 194 -19.93 5.93 6.93
N ALA A 195 -18.99 6.52 6.17
CA ALA A 195 -19.29 7.47 5.10
C ALA A 195 -18.32 7.38 3.91
N CYS A 196 -18.09 6.18 3.36
CA CYS A 196 -17.24 6.02 2.17
C CYS A 196 -17.80 6.64 0.88
N GLY A 197 -19.09 6.98 0.86
CA GLY A 197 -19.76 7.50 -0.32
C GLY A 197 -20.23 6.42 -1.29
N THR A 198 -21.01 6.82 -2.29
CA THR A 198 -21.66 5.91 -3.24
C THR A 198 -20.63 5.13 -4.07
N GLY A 199 -20.78 3.81 -4.13
CA GLY A 199 -19.93 2.93 -4.95
C GLY A 199 -18.59 2.55 -4.32
N ALA A 200 -18.27 3.07 -3.12
CA ALA A 200 -17.10 2.66 -2.36
C ALA A 200 -17.46 1.56 -1.35
N SER A 201 -16.57 0.59 -1.17
CA SER A 201 -16.68 -0.46 -0.16
C SER A 201 -15.88 -0.12 1.10
N CYS A 202 -15.99 -0.95 2.13
CA CYS A 202 -15.12 -0.89 3.30
C CYS A 202 -14.14 -2.06 3.26
N ASP A 203 -12.84 -1.79 3.41
CA ASP A 203 -11.88 -2.82 3.78
C ASP A 203 -11.91 -2.99 5.30
N SER A 204 -12.66 -3.99 5.77
CA SER A 204 -12.89 -4.25 7.19
C SER A 204 -11.61 -4.50 7.99
N ASN A 205 -10.53 -4.94 7.34
CA ASN A 205 -9.27 -5.20 8.01
C ASN A 205 -8.52 -3.90 8.36
N SER A 206 -8.73 -2.85 7.56
CA SER A 206 -8.04 -1.57 7.73
C SER A 206 -8.95 -0.45 8.23
N GLY A 207 -10.27 -0.57 8.11
CA GLY A 207 -11.21 0.52 8.39
C GLY A 207 -11.14 1.65 7.35
N LEU A 208 -10.56 1.37 6.18
CA LEU A 208 -10.42 2.32 5.08
C LEU A 208 -11.50 2.12 4.02
N CYS A 209 -11.93 3.23 3.46
CA CYS A 209 -12.83 3.25 2.31
C CYS A 209 -12.11 2.80 1.04
N CYS A 210 -12.78 1.98 0.25
CA CYS A 210 -12.21 1.33 -0.90
C CYS A 210 -12.91 1.76 -2.17
N ASP A 211 -12.14 2.37 -3.06
CA ASP A 211 -12.56 2.66 -4.42
C ASP A 211 -12.63 1.34 -5.20
N ALA A 212 -13.69 1.13 -6.00
CA ALA A 212 -13.89 -0.07 -6.81
C ALA A 212 -12.73 -0.36 -7.78
N SER A 213 -11.95 0.66 -8.13
CA SER A 213 -10.76 0.53 -8.98
C SER A 213 -9.47 0.14 -8.23
N ASN A 214 -9.51 -0.01 -6.89
CA ASN A 214 -8.36 -0.41 -6.09
C ASN A 214 -8.34 -1.94 -5.90
N SER A 215 -7.41 -2.62 -6.58
CA SER A 215 -7.26 -4.08 -6.53
C SER A 215 -6.77 -4.62 -5.18
N GLN A 216 -6.23 -3.76 -4.30
CA GLN A 216 -5.79 -4.11 -2.94
C GLN A 216 -6.93 -4.05 -1.92
N CYS A 217 -8.15 -3.76 -2.36
CA CYS A 217 -9.33 -3.75 -1.52
C CYS A 217 -9.97 -5.13 -1.45
N SER A 218 -9.97 -5.72 -0.25
CA SER A 218 -10.80 -6.87 0.04
C SER A 218 -12.26 -6.42 -0.02
N SER A 219 -13.01 -6.85 -1.04
CA SER A 219 -14.47 -6.73 -0.96
C SER A 219 -14.97 -7.62 0.19
N PRO A 220 -16.01 -7.21 0.93
CA PRO A 220 -16.80 -8.19 1.66
C PRO A 220 -17.23 -9.22 0.61
N VAL A 221 -16.92 -10.50 0.85
CA VAL A 221 -17.40 -11.59 0.01
C VAL A 221 -18.89 -11.39 -0.13
N GLY A 222 -19.33 -10.96 -1.32
CA GLY A 222 -20.74 -10.89 -1.65
C GLY A 222 -21.27 -12.29 -1.45
N THR A 223 -22.18 -12.46 -0.49
CA THR A 223 -22.97 -13.67 -0.40
C THR A 223 -23.66 -13.79 -1.76
N VAL A 224 -23.29 -14.79 -2.55
CA VAL A 224 -24.00 -15.11 -3.79
C VAL A 224 -25.38 -15.58 -3.38
N THR A 225 -26.32 -14.65 -3.22
CA THR A 225 -27.74 -14.99 -3.12
C THR A 225 -28.19 -15.38 -4.52
N THR A 226 -28.13 -16.67 -4.80
CA THR A 226 -28.80 -17.24 -5.96
C THR A 226 -30.30 -17.16 -5.71
N THR A 227 -30.93 -16.10 -6.21
CA THR A 227 -32.39 -16.03 -6.27
C THR A 227 -32.86 -17.05 -7.29
N LEU A 228 -33.31 -18.22 -6.82
CA LEU A 228 -33.99 -19.19 -7.65
C LEU A 228 -35.38 -18.63 -8.03
N ALA A 229 -35.67 -18.62 -9.33
CA ALA A 229 -37.02 -18.37 -9.81
C ALA A 229 -37.99 -19.47 -9.31
N PRO A 230 -39.26 -19.14 -9.02
CA PRO A 230 -40.20 -20.13 -8.50
C PRO A 230 -40.58 -21.11 -9.62
N GLY A 231 -40.36 -22.40 -9.38
CA GLY A 231 -40.97 -23.47 -10.19
C GLY A 231 -40.06 -24.58 -10.74
N VAL A 232 -38.78 -24.67 -10.36
CA VAL A 232 -37.91 -25.77 -10.85
C VAL A 232 -37.60 -26.76 -9.73
N SER A 233 -38.31 -27.89 -9.73
CA SER A 233 -37.96 -29.06 -8.93
C SER A 233 -36.82 -29.83 -9.62
N VAL A 234 -35.62 -29.79 -9.05
CA VAL A 234 -34.50 -30.66 -9.50
C VAL A 234 -34.38 -31.84 -8.55
N THR A 235 -34.70 -33.03 -9.03
CA THR A 235 -34.46 -34.29 -8.34
C THR A 235 -32.97 -34.60 -8.36
N THR A 236 -32.34 -34.68 -7.18
CA THR A 236 -30.93 -35.02 -7.03
C THR A 236 -30.72 -36.52 -7.19
N LYS A 237 -29.89 -36.91 -8.17
CA LYS A 237 -29.26 -38.24 -8.22
C LYS A 237 -27.81 -38.08 -7.76
N ALA A 238 -27.43 -38.86 -6.74
CA ALA A 238 -26.09 -38.86 -6.17
C ALA A 238 -25.02 -39.20 -7.24
N PRO A 239 -23.92 -38.42 -7.36
CA PRO A 239 -22.81 -38.80 -8.22
C PRO A 239 -21.89 -39.80 -7.53
N THR A 240 -21.61 -40.87 -8.25
CA THR A 240 -20.67 -41.94 -7.93
C THR A 240 -19.22 -41.43 -8.03
N THR A 241 -18.43 -41.70 -6.99
CA THR A 241 -17.00 -41.41 -6.93
C THR A 241 -16.20 -42.32 -7.85
N THR A 242 -15.49 -41.74 -8.82
CA THR A 242 -14.32 -42.36 -9.44
C THR A 242 -13.10 -41.53 -9.08
N THR A 243 -12.29 -42.10 -8.20
CA THR A 243 -11.02 -41.55 -7.71
C THR A 243 -9.95 -41.68 -8.77
N LYS A 244 -9.50 -40.55 -9.32
CA LYS A 244 -8.19 -40.43 -9.96
C LYS A 244 -7.29 -39.67 -8.98
N ALA A 245 -6.21 -40.32 -8.55
CA ALA A 245 -5.24 -39.79 -7.60
C ALA A 245 -4.64 -38.44 -8.06
N PRO A 246 -4.50 -37.44 -7.18
CA PRO A 246 -3.71 -36.25 -7.47
C PRO A 246 -2.24 -36.53 -7.17
N SER A 247 -1.41 -36.44 -8.20
CA SER A 247 0.05 -36.36 -8.11
C SER A 247 0.48 -35.03 -7.48
N SER A 248 1.35 -35.11 -6.46
CA SER A 248 2.20 -34.05 -5.89
C SER A 248 1.51 -32.71 -5.55
N GLY A 249 0.89 -32.63 -4.38
CA GLY A 249 0.52 -31.33 -3.77
C GLY A 249 1.74 -30.61 -3.19
N SER A 250 1.82 -29.29 -3.36
CA SER A 250 2.84 -28.45 -2.73
C SER A 250 2.39 -28.06 -1.32
N CYS A 251 3.21 -28.33 -0.30
CA CYS A 251 2.95 -27.86 1.07
C CYS A 251 3.58 -26.49 1.28
N THR A 252 2.87 -25.58 1.96
CA THR A 252 3.42 -24.29 2.40
C THR A 252 3.39 -24.21 3.93
N ALA A 253 4.49 -23.75 4.54
CA ALA A 253 4.66 -23.63 5.98
C ALA A 253 4.39 -22.20 6.45
N GLN A 254 3.73 -22.03 7.60
CA GLN A 254 3.65 -20.76 8.31
C GLN A 254 3.88 -20.93 9.80
N LEU A 255 4.63 -19.99 10.38
CA LEU A 255 4.84 -19.87 11.82
C LEU A 255 3.61 -19.23 12.45
N THR A 256 3.02 -19.89 13.44
CA THR A 256 1.79 -19.41 14.09
C THR A 256 2.05 -18.76 15.44
N SER A 257 3.12 -19.15 16.13
CA SER A 257 3.52 -18.54 17.41
C SER A 257 4.97 -18.87 17.77
N CYS A 258 5.69 -17.91 18.36
CA CYS A 258 6.95 -18.16 19.06
C CYS A 258 6.98 -17.43 20.41
N SER A 259 7.48 -18.12 21.42
CA SER A 259 7.78 -17.58 22.76
C SER A 259 9.23 -17.90 23.12
N SER A 260 9.78 -17.29 24.19
CA SER A 260 11.18 -17.44 24.62
C SER A 260 11.61 -18.88 24.97
N SER A 261 10.68 -19.85 24.99
CA SER A 261 10.93 -21.25 25.35
C SER A 261 10.16 -22.30 24.52
N SER A 262 9.30 -21.91 23.57
CA SER A 262 8.57 -22.85 22.69
C SER A 262 8.05 -22.22 21.40
N CYS A 263 7.99 -23.01 20.32
CA CYS A 263 7.62 -22.59 18.97
C CYS A 263 6.49 -23.47 18.39
N GLY A 264 5.51 -22.85 17.72
CA GLY A 264 4.42 -23.52 17.03
C GLY A 264 4.46 -23.28 15.52
N CYS A 265 4.41 -24.38 14.74
CA CYS A 265 4.36 -24.36 13.28
C CYS A 265 3.06 -24.98 12.76
N SER A 266 2.58 -24.51 11.62
CA SER A 266 1.48 -25.13 10.87
C SER A 266 1.85 -25.30 9.39
N CYS A 267 1.24 -26.30 8.74
CA CYS A 267 1.40 -26.54 7.30
C CYS A 267 0.03 -26.58 6.64
N THR A 268 -0.06 -26.07 5.41
CA THR A 268 -1.29 -26.10 4.61
C THR A 268 -1.04 -26.79 3.26
N ILE A 269 -2.05 -27.53 2.79
CA ILE A 269 -2.09 -28.13 1.45
C ILE A 269 -3.25 -27.47 0.70
N ASN A 270 -2.98 -26.80 -0.42
CA ASN A 270 -4.00 -26.22 -1.30
C ASN A 270 -5.10 -25.40 -0.57
N GLY A 271 -4.72 -24.55 0.38
CA GLY A 271 -5.62 -23.57 1.01
C GLY A 271 -6.49 -24.07 2.17
N GLY A 272 -6.35 -25.33 2.61
CA GLY A 272 -6.93 -25.82 3.87
C GLY A 272 -5.91 -25.73 5.01
N THR A 273 -6.28 -25.07 6.12
CA THR A 273 -5.48 -25.04 7.36
C THR A 273 -5.55 -26.40 8.06
N ASN A 274 -4.42 -27.09 8.21
CA ASN A 274 -4.36 -28.31 9.00
C ASN A 274 -3.67 -28.03 10.35
N THR A 275 -4.44 -28.09 11.44
CA THR A 275 -3.93 -28.02 12.82
C THR A 275 -3.92 -29.40 13.49
N ASP A 276 -4.16 -30.48 12.73
CA ASP A 276 -4.34 -31.83 13.24
C ASP A 276 -3.09 -32.69 13.03
N THR A 277 -2.52 -33.19 14.12
CA THR A 277 -1.34 -34.08 14.15
C THR A 277 -1.62 -35.51 13.65
N THR A 278 -2.81 -35.81 13.14
CA THR A 278 -3.19 -37.16 12.68
C THR A 278 -3.41 -37.32 11.17
N ASN A 279 -3.30 -36.25 10.37
CA ASN A 279 -3.43 -36.33 8.91
C ASN A 279 -2.07 -36.65 8.24
N SER A 280 -2.02 -37.72 7.44
CA SER A 280 -0.79 -38.33 6.92
C SER A 280 -0.11 -37.59 5.75
N SER A 281 -0.74 -36.57 5.16
CA SER A 281 -0.28 -35.98 3.89
C SER A 281 0.74 -34.84 4.01
N CYS A 282 0.80 -34.13 5.14
CA CYS A 282 1.83 -33.10 5.36
C CYS A 282 2.26 -33.13 6.82
N LYS A 283 3.52 -33.50 7.07
CA LYS A 283 4.10 -33.57 8.42
C LYS A 283 4.80 -32.26 8.75
N VAL A 284 4.55 -31.74 9.95
CA VAL A 284 5.12 -30.49 10.46
C VAL A 284 6.28 -30.79 11.40
N SER A 285 7.43 -30.16 11.18
CA SER A 285 8.55 -30.18 12.13
C SER A 285 9.17 -28.80 12.31
N VAL A 286 9.56 -28.51 13.54
CA VAL A 286 10.33 -27.31 13.89
C VAL A 286 11.80 -27.64 13.66
N THR A 287 12.45 -26.94 12.73
CA THR A 287 13.81 -27.30 12.31
C THR A 287 14.88 -26.62 13.18
N SER A 288 14.56 -25.46 13.76
CA SER A 288 15.39 -24.78 14.77
C SER A 288 14.61 -23.70 15.53
N CYS A 289 14.92 -23.52 16.82
CA CYS A 289 14.46 -22.39 17.62
C CYS A 289 15.65 -21.76 18.35
N SER A 290 15.84 -20.45 18.19
CA SER A 290 16.67 -19.61 19.05
C SER A 290 15.78 -18.59 19.77
N SER A 291 16.32 -17.86 20.75
CA SER A 291 15.56 -16.98 21.64
C SER A 291 14.68 -15.94 20.94
N ASN A 292 14.92 -15.63 19.65
CA ASN A 292 14.10 -14.70 18.85
C ASN A 292 13.89 -15.12 17.37
N SER A 293 14.17 -16.36 16.97
CA SER A 293 13.94 -16.80 15.59
C SER A 293 13.63 -18.29 15.47
N CYS A 294 12.65 -18.64 14.63
CA CYS A 294 12.13 -20.00 14.49
C CYS A 294 12.03 -20.37 13.00
N GLY A 295 12.48 -21.57 12.62
CA GLY A 295 12.36 -22.11 11.26
C GLY A 295 11.37 -23.28 11.20
N CYS A 296 10.38 -23.21 10.31
CA CYS A 296 9.43 -24.30 10.04
C CYS A 296 9.75 -24.98 8.70
N SER A 297 9.64 -26.30 8.63
CA SER A 297 9.64 -27.05 7.37
C SER A 297 8.43 -27.99 7.29
N CYS A 298 7.95 -28.23 6.07
CA CYS A 298 6.89 -29.18 5.77
C CYS A 298 7.43 -30.25 4.82
N SER A 299 7.02 -31.50 5.00
CA SER A 299 7.32 -32.58 4.05
C SER A 299 6.08 -33.43 3.76
N VAL A 300 6.00 -33.94 2.53
CA VAL A 300 4.94 -34.86 2.06
C VAL A 300 5.55 -36.26 1.96
N THR A 301 4.98 -37.22 2.68
CA THR A 301 5.32 -38.65 2.51
C THR A 301 4.19 -39.34 1.77
N SER A 302 4.47 -39.91 0.59
CA SER A 302 3.54 -40.81 -0.09
C SER A 302 3.42 -42.11 0.72
N GLY A 303 2.22 -42.42 1.19
CA GLY A 303 1.85 -43.77 1.63
C GLY A 303 1.39 -44.61 0.45
#